data_AF-A0A7K2QIB9-F1
#
_entry.id   AF-A0A7K2QIB9-F1
#
_cell.length_a   1.000
_cell.length_b   1.000
_cell.length_c   1.000
_cell.angle_alpha   90.00
_cell.angle_beta   90.00
_cell.angle_gamma   90.00
#
_symmetry.space_group_name_H-M   'P 1'
#
loop_
_entity.id
_entity.type
_entity.pdbx_description
1 polymer ?
#
loop_
_entity_poly.entity_id
_entity_poly.type
_entity_poly.pdbx_seq_one_letter_code
_entity_poly.pdbx_strand_id
1 'polypeptide(L)'
;MARSKELSPNHRLRQLIAETEWDSVGVLADRVNRLLHQAGSRRVIHRTTPYKWLRGHVPSGPVPALVVRALSTALGRDLTFDDVWVHRGPTTVTEVIRAHEGLDQPWDITGLHNLLQELDKVPARRVVLAATGTVLTTLAWQSLAAPIPRLVAPRKPTTAIPPSALRIVDSLVSSAQAADDREGSSARQTISMSVPIIVKLLQEGDYSPEAGAHLARSLAQVCQTLASMHHDELAAGISQ
;
A
#
# COMPACT_ATOMS: atom_id res chain seq x y z
N MET A 1 -41.27 7.87 -3.31
CA MET A 1 -40.50 9.14 -3.29
C MET A 1 -39.74 9.23 -1.97
N ALA A 2 -38.45 8.88 -1.96
CA ALA A 2 -37.62 8.98 -0.76
C ALA A 2 -37.15 10.43 -0.57
N ARG A 3 -37.51 11.02 0.57
CA ARG A 3 -37.16 12.37 1.00
C ARG A 3 -35.64 12.51 1.01
N SER A 4 -35.08 13.35 0.15
CA SER A 4 -33.66 13.66 0.14
C SER A 4 -33.29 14.24 1.50
N LYS A 5 -32.54 13.49 2.32
CA LYS A 5 -31.96 13.99 3.57
C LYS A 5 -31.10 15.19 3.20
N GLU A 6 -31.51 16.40 3.59
CA GLU A 6 -30.72 17.61 3.32
C GLU A 6 -29.33 17.41 3.93
N LEU A 7 -28.32 17.31 3.05
CA LEU A 7 -26.94 17.17 3.47
C LEU A 7 -26.49 18.54 3.97
N SER A 8 -26.08 18.61 5.23
CA SER A 8 -25.51 19.84 5.79
C SER A 8 -24.20 20.18 5.04
N PRO A 9 -24.01 21.44 4.59
CA PRO A 9 -22.80 21.85 3.87
C PRO A 9 -21.51 21.54 4.63
N ASN A 10 -20.44 21.16 3.91
CA ASN A 10 -19.13 20.97 4.51
C ASN A 10 -18.39 22.31 4.67
N HIS A 11 -18.71 23.03 5.74
CA HIS A 11 -18.04 24.29 6.06
C HIS A 11 -16.54 24.10 6.34
N ARG A 12 -16.17 22.96 6.93
CA ARG A 12 -14.78 22.67 7.27
C ARG A 12 -13.91 22.46 6.03
N LEU A 13 -14.38 21.65 5.07
CA LEU A 13 -13.70 21.50 3.77
C LEU A 13 -13.59 22.84 3.04
N ARG A 14 -14.63 23.69 3.11
CA ARG A 14 -14.58 25.03 2.51
C ARG A 14 -13.47 25.89 3.12
N GLN A 15 -13.38 25.90 4.44
CA GLN A 15 -12.34 26.63 5.17
C GLN A 15 -10.94 26.12 4.79
N LEU A 16 -10.74 24.80 4.81
CA LEU A 16 -9.44 24.21 4.46
C LEU A 16 -9.01 24.53 3.03
N ILE A 17 -9.93 24.54 2.07
CA ILE A 17 -9.61 24.97 0.70
C ILE A 17 -9.27 26.46 0.65
N ALA A 18 -9.97 27.31 1.41
CA ALA A 18 -9.67 28.74 1.45
C ALA A 18 -8.32 29.05 2.12
N GLU A 19 -7.83 28.18 3.01
CA GLU A 19 -6.48 28.26 3.59
C GLU A 19 -5.38 27.84 2.60
N THR A 20 -5.72 27.25 1.46
CA THR A 20 -4.74 26.91 0.41
C THR A 20 -4.53 28.05 -0.59
N GLU A 21 -3.39 28.04 -1.27
CA GLU A 21 -3.08 28.92 -2.40
C GLU A 21 -3.75 28.47 -3.72
N TRP A 22 -4.93 27.85 -3.68
CA TRP A 22 -5.59 27.32 -4.88
C TRP A 22 -6.54 28.34 -5.51
N ASP A 23 -6.38 28.59 -6.82
CA ASP A 23 -7.20 29.55 -7.58
C ASP A 23 -8.69 29.17 -7.68
N SER A 24 -9.01 27.88 -7.53
CA SER A 24 -10.40 27.42 -7.56
C SER A 24 -10.59 26.08 -6.87
N VAL A 25 -11.84 25.80 -6.50
CA VAL A 25 -12.29 24.49 -5.99
C VAL A 25 -12.01 23.35 -7.00
N GLY A 26 -11.91 23.66 -8.30
CA GLY A 26 -11.59 22.67 -9.33
C GLY A 26 -10.16 22.10 -9.20
N VAL A 27 -9.22 22.88 -8.64
CA VAL A 27 -7.83 22.43 -8.41
C VAL A 27 -7.78 21.22 -7.47
N LEU A 28 -8.72 21.11 -6.53
CA LEU A 28 -8.83 19.93 -5.67
C LEU A 28 -9.11 18.66 -6.48
N ALA A 29 -9.96 18.73 -7.51
CA ALA A 29 -10.20 17.57 -8.37
C ALA A 29 -8.93 17.16 -9.11
N ASP A 30 -8.16 18.12 -9.64
CA ASP A 30 -6.91 17.82 -10.33
C ASP A 30 -5.86 17.22 -9.40
N ARG A 31 -5.76 17.73 -8.16
CA ARG A 31 -4.86 17.20 -7.12
C ARG A 31 -5.23 15.76 -6.76
N VAL A 32 -6.52 15.48 -6.55
CA VAL A 32 -7.00 14.13 -6.26
C VAL A 32 -6.81 13.20 -7.47
N ASN A 33 -7.04 13.66 -8.69
CA ASN A 33 -6.78 12.88 -9.91
C ASN A 33 -5.29 12.52 -10.05
N ARG A 34 -4.37 13.43 -9.71
CA ARG A 34 -2.94 13.12 -9.66
C ARG A 34 -2.62 12.02 -8.64
N LEU A 35 -3.20 12.09 -7.44
CA LEU A 35 -3.01 11.04 -6.43
C LEU A 35 -3.64 9.71 -6.84
N LEU A 36 -4.82 9.72 -7.47
CA LEU A 36 -5.46 8.54 -8.02
C LEU A 36 -4.57 7.88 -9.08
N HIS A 37 -3.99 8.67 -9.98
CA HIS A 37 -3.05 8.20 -10.98
C HIS A 37 -1.76 7.62 -10.36
N GLN A 38 -1.20 8.29 -9.34
CA GLN A 38 -0.05 7.78 -8.58
C GLN A 38 -0.35 6.48 -7.84
N ALA A 39 -1.62 6.22 -7.53
CA ALA A 39 -2.11 4.99 -6.94
C ALA A 39 -2.51 3.91 -7.97
N GLY A 40 -2.26 4.13 -9.26
CA GLY A 40 -2.66 3.20 -10.33
C GLY A 40 -4.18 3.13 -10.56
N SER A 41 -4.96 4.04 -9.98
CA SER A 41 -6.42 4.08 -10.17
C SER A 41 -6.79 4.70 -11.50
N ARG A 42 -7.71 4.05 -12.24
CA ARG A 42 -8.28 4.57 -13.50
C ARG A 42 -9.41 5.59 -13.30
N ARG A 43 -9.83 5.81 -12.05
CA ARG A 43 -10.95 6.71 -11.74
C ARG A 43 -10.55 8.16 -11.99
N VAL A 44 -11.36 8.88 -12.77
CA VAL A 44 -11.21 10.33 -12.98
C VAL A 44 -12.37 11.08 -12.33
N ILE A 45 -12.05 12.09 -11.53
CA ILE A 45 -13.00 12.99 -10.87
C ILE A 45 -13.16 14.24 -11.73
N HIS A 46 -14.40 14.53 -12.14
CA HIS A 46 -14.70 15.75 -12.88
C HIS A 46 -14.46 17.00 -12.03
N ARG A 47 -13.98 18.09 -12.64
CA ARG A 47 -13.62 19.36 -11.95
C ARG A 47 -14.76 20.00 -11.14
N THR A 48 -16.01 19.72 -11.47
CA THR A 48 -17.18 20.21 -10.72
C THR A 48 -17.59 19.30 -9.55
N THR A 49 -17.03 18.11 -9.44
CA THR A 49 -17.37 17.15 -8.37
C THR A 49 -17.08 17.69 -6.97
N PRO A 50 -15.97 18.42 -6.71
CA PRO A 50 -15.71 18.93 -5.35
C PRO A 50 -16.78 19.89 -4.83
N TYR A 51 -17.54 20.56 -5.69
CA TYR A 51 -18.70 21.36 -5.26
C TYR A 51 -19.78 20.51 -4.60
N LYS A 52 -19.95 19.24 -4.98
CA LYS A 52 -20.86 18.31 -4.29
C LYS A 52 -20.34 17.96 -2.89
N TRP A 53 -19.02 17.91 -2.70
CA TRP A 53 -18.41 17.65 -1.39
C TRP A 53 -18.60 18.82 -0.43
N LEU A 54 -18.50 20.05 -0.96
CA LEU A 54 -18.85 21.28 -0.24
C LEU A 54 -20.33 21.35 0.16
N ARG A 55 -21.23 20.76 -0.63
CA ARG A 55 -22.67 20.64 -0.29
C ARG A 55 -22.97 19.52 0.69
N GLY A 56 -21.99 18.69 1.04
CA GLY A 56 -22.12 17.72 2.11
C GLY A 56 -21.95 16.26 1.71
N HIS A 57 -21.74 15.98 0.43
CA HIS A 57 -21.55 14.61 -0.05
C HIS A 57 -20.13 14.09 0.30
N VAL A 58 -20.02 12.93 0.93
CA VAL A 58 -18.73 12.25 1.10
C VAL A 58 -18.51 11.33 -0.10
N PRO A 59 -17.40 11.46 -0.85
CA PRO A 59 -17.15 10.59 -1.99
C PRO A 59 -16.90 9.13 -1.53
N SER A 60 -17.17 8.17 -2.41
CA SER A 60 -16.97 6.74 -2.11
C SER A 60 -15.53 6.27 -2.39
N GLY A 61 -15.18 5.12 -1.80
CA GLY A 61 -13.90 4.46 -2.04
C GLY A 61 -12.72 5.22 -1.44
N PRO A 62 -11.56 5.30 -2.11
CA PRO A 62 -10.35 5.91 -1.56
C PRO A 62 -10.38 7.45 -1.54
N VAL A 63 -11.33 8.05 -2.25
CA VAL A 63 -11.34 9.50 -2.53
C VAL A 63 -11.36 10.36 -1.26
N PRO A 64 -12.13 10.05 -0.18
CA PRO A 64 -12.09 10.85 1.04
C PRO A 64 -10.68 10.96 1.64
N ALA A 65 -9.92 9.86 1.65
CA ALA A 65 -8.56 9.83 2.17
C ALA A 65 -7.58 10.58 1.23
N LEU A 66 -7.79 10.50 -0.08
CA LEU A 66 -7.00 11.27 -1.05
C LEU A 66 -7.26 12.77 -0.95
N VAL A 67 -8.49 13.20 -0.62
CA VAL A 67 -8.80 14.61 -0.34
C VAL A 67 -8.03 15.08 0.90
N VAL A 68 -8.06 14.29 1.98
CA VAL A 68 -7.29 14.57 3.20
C VAL A 68 -5.79 14.69 2.89
N ARG A 69 -5.23 13.76 2.13
CA ARG A 69 -3.81 13.79 1.71
C ARG A 69 -3.48 15.00 0.84
N ALA A 70 -4.35 15.36 -0.11
CA ALA A 70 -4.16 16.52 -0.97
C ALA A 70 -4.13 17.83 -0.18
N LEU A 71 -5.04 17.99 0.78
CA LEU A 71 -5.10 19.17 1.65
C LEU A 71 -3.92 19.21 2.63
N SER A 72 -3.58 18.07 3.24
CA SER A 72 -2.43 17.98 4.16
C SER A 72 -1.13 18.42 3.47
N THR A 73 -0.94 17.95 2.23
CA THR A 73 0.22 18.31 1.41
C THR A 73 0.23 19.80 1.04
N ALA A 74 -0.93 20.37 0.70
CA ALA A 74 -1.01 21.78 0.32
C ALA A 74 -0.87 22.74 1.50
N LEU A 75 -1.29 22.33 2.70
CA LEU A 75 -1.23 23.15 3.91
C LEU A 75 0.03 22.91 4.76
N GLY A 76 0.85 21.92 4.41
CA GLY A 76 2.08 21.59 5.15
C GLY A 76 1.85 21.04 6.57
N ARG A 77 0.66 20.49 6.85
CA ARG A 77 0.31 19.87 8.15
C ARG A 77 -0.51 18.61 7.96
N ASP A 78 -0.40 17.67 8.89
CA ASP A 78 -1.19 16.44 8.83
C ASP A 78 -2.64 16.71 9.22
N LEU A 79 -3.57 16.31 8.34
CA LEU A 79 -5.00 16.29 8.60
C LEU A 79 -5.49 14.86 8.71
N THR A 80 -6.49 14.66 9.55
CA THR A 80 -7.23 13.39 9.67
C THR A 80 -8.51 13.42 8.85
N PHE A 81 -9.18 12.26 8.76
CA PHE A 81 -10.51 12.20 8.15
C PHE A 81 -11.50 13.13 8.86
N ASP A 82 -11.49 13.15 10.19
CA ASP A 82 -12.42 13.93 10.99
C ASP A 82 -12.15 15.43 10.89
N ASP A 83 -10.91 15.83 10.62
CA ASP A 83 -10.56 17.24 10.36
C ASP A 83 -11.20 17.79 9.08
N VAL A 84 -11.55 16.94 8.11
CA VAL A 84 -12.10 17.32 6.79
C VAL A 84 -13.58 16.98 6.66
N TRP A 85 -14.00 15.84 7.22
CA TRP A 85 -15.33 15.25 7.04
C TRP A 85 -16.12 15.22 8.35
N VAL A 86 -15.94 16.22 9.20
CA VAL A 86 -16.53 16.36 10.55
C VAL A 86 -17.97 15.83 10.62
N HIS A 87 -18.24 14.94 11.58
CA HIS A 87 -19.55 14.31 11.81
C HIS A 87 -20.08 13.43 10.67
N ARG A 88 -19.21 12.95 9.76
CA ARG A 88 -19.63 12.10 8.64
C ARG A 88 -19.13 10.68 8.68
N GLY A 89 -18.34 10.30 9.69
CA GLY A 89 -17.91 8.94 10.04
C GLY A 89 -17.32 8.12 8.89
N PRO A 90 -16.04 7.71 8.91
CA PRO A 90 -15.50 6.91 7.81
C PRO A 90 -16.25 5.58 7.69
N THR A 91 -16.90 5.31 6.55
CA THR A 91 -17.54 4.01 6.28
C THR A 91 -16.48 2.90 6.15
N THR A 92 -15.24 3.27 5.82
CA THR A 92 -14.06 2.41 5.81
C THR A 92 -12.82 3.31 5.92
N VAL A 93 -11.95 3.07 6.90
CA VAL A 93 -10.67 3.80 6.98
C VAL A 93 -9.79 3.34 5.81
N THR A 94 -9.55 4.24 4.86
CA THR A 94 -8.59 4.00 3.78
C THR A 94 -7.31 4.76 4.13
N GLU A 95 -6.23 4.03 4.31
CA GLU A 95 -4.92 4.60 4.60
C GLU A 95 -4.23 4.98 3.28
N VAL A 96 -3.64 6.16 3.20
CA VAL A 96 -2.90 6.60 2.01
C VAL A 96 -1.43 6.67 2.37
N ILE A 97 -0.65 5.69 1.92
CA ILE A 97 0.78 5.56 2.21
C ILE A 97 1.61 5.85 0.95
N ARG A 98 2.90 6.15 1.13
CA ARG A 98 3.84 6.19 -0.01
C ARG A 98 4.53 4.84 -0.16
N ALA A 99 4.92 4.50 -1.38
CA ALA A 99 5.59 3.23 -1.67
C ALA A 99 6.95 3.06 -0.96
N HIS A 100 7.54 4.14 -0.45
CA HIS A 100 8.78 4.11 0.34
C HIS A 100 8.56 4.14 1.85
N GLU A 101 7.32 4.28 2.29
CA GLU A 101 6.99 4.35 3.71
C GLU A 101 7.31 3.01 4.37
N GLY A 102 8.08 3.05 5.45
CA GLY A 102 8.62 1.85 6.11
C GLY A 102 9.90 1.29 5.47
N LEU A 103 10.47 1.90 4.41
CA LEU A 103 11.77 1.47 3.85
C LEU A 103 12.97 2.10 4.56
N ASP A 104 12.75 2.92 5.57
CA ASP A 104 13.75 3.55 6.44
C ASP A 104 14.20 2.66 7.60
N GLN A 105 13.79 1.39 7.60
CA GLN A 105 14.17 0.41 8.61
C GLN A 105 15.66 0.04 8.52
N PRO A 106 16.26 -0.42 9.64
CA PRO A 106 17.61 -0.95 9.61
C PRO A 106 17.77 -2.07 8.58
N TRP A 107 18.88 -2.07 7.84
CA TRP A 107 19.22 -3.12 6.87
C TRP A 107 19.78 -4.37 7.58
N ASP A 108 18.96 -4.98 8.42
CA ASP A 108 19.27 -6.19 9.18
C ASP A 108 18.00 -7.02 9.46
N ILE A 109 18.14 -8.08 10.27
CA ILE A 109 17.03 -8.95 10.65
C ILE A 109 15.94 -8.21 11.44
N THR A 110 16.30 -7.21 12.24
CA THR A 110 15.35 -6.42 13.03
C THR A 110 14.44 -5.61 12.12
N GLY A 111 15.02 -4.95 11.12
CA GLY A 111 14.24 -4.20 10.13
C GLY A 111 13.33 -5.11 9.30
N LEU A 112 13.81 -6.31 8.92
CA LEU A 112 12.96 -7.32 8.27
C LEU A 112 11.79 -7.72 9.18
N HIS A 113 12.01 -8.01 10.46
CA HIS A 113 10.92 -8.36 11.37
C HIS A 113 9.90 -7.24 11.56
N ASN A 114 10.34 -5.98 11.63
CA ASN A 114 9.43 -4.84 11.69
C ASN A 114 8.53 -4.78 10.46
N LEU A 115 9.09 -4.95 9.25
CA LEU A 115 8.34 -5.00 8.00
C LEU A 115 7.34 -6.17 7.96
N LEU A 116 7.75 -7.36 8.41
CA LEU A 116 6.89 -8.53 8.44
C LEU A 116 5.72 -8.36 9.42
N GLN A 117 5.94 -7.75 10.58
CA GLN A 117 4.86 -7.46 11.54
C GLN A 117 3.83 -6.46 10.96
N GLU A 118 4.26 -5.50 10.17
CA GLU A 118 3.35 -4.58 9.47
C GLU A 118 2.51 -5.28 8.38
N LEU A 119 3.01 -6.39 7.82
CA LEU A 119 2.26 -7.20 6.85
C LEU A 119 1.10 -7.95 7.51
N ASP A 120 1.27 -8.42 8.76
CA ASP A 120 0.22 -9.10 9.53
C ASP A 120 -0.87 -8.14 10.04
N LYS A 121 -0.53 -6.87 10.24
CA LYS A 121 -1.42 -5.83 10.76
C LYS A 121 -2.42 -5.29 9.74
N VAL A 122 -2.62 -5.91 8.58
CA VAL A 122 -3.42 -5.32 7.49
C VAL A 122 -4.87 -5.86 7.45
N PRO A 123 -5.84 -5.19 8.11
CA PRO A 123 -7.23 -5.21 7.68
C PRO A 123 -7.63 -3.88 6.99
N ALA A 124 -6.76 -2.87 6.93
CA ALA A 124 -7.07 -1.57 6.33
C ALA A 124 -6.91 -1.57 4.80
N ARG A 125 -7.87 -0.98 4.09
CA ARG A 125 -7.69 -0.69 2.66
C ARG A 125 -6.58 0.36 2.52
N ARG A 126 -5.49 0.02 1.86
CA ARG A 126 -4.37 0.94 1.59
C ARG A 126 -4.42 1.46 0.16
N VAL A 127 -4.09 2.73 0.00
CA VAL A 127 -3.78 3.37 -1.28
C VAL A 127 -2.30 3.69 -1.26
N VAL A 128 -1.53 3.01 -2.10
CA VAL A 128 -0.09 3.19 -2.18
C VAL A 128 0.22 4.20 -3.28
N LEU A 129 0.80 5.33 -2.92
CA LEU A 129 1.26 6.34 -3.87
C LEU A 129 2.68 6.00 -4.34
N ALA A 130 2.93 6.12 -5.64
CA ALA A 130 4.27 5.93 -6.20
C ALA A 130 5.34 6.77 -5.49
N ALA A 131 6.52 6.17 -5.28
CA ALA A 131 7.70 6.89 -4.80
C ALA A 131 8.30 7.78 -5.91
N THR A 132 8.97 8.86 -5.54
CA THR A 132 9.71 9.69 -6.49
C THR A 132 11.01 9.02 -6.92
N GLY A 133 11.50 9.32 -8.12
CA GLY A 133 12.77 8.77 -8.62
C GLY A 133 13.94 9.03 -7.68
N THR A 134 14.03 10.23 -7.09
CA THR A 134 15.07 10.58 -6.12
C THR A 134 15.04 9.71 -4.86
N VAL A 135 13.85 9.37 -4.36
CA VAL A 135 13.72 8.48 -3.20
C VAL A 135 14.19 7.07 -3.56
N LEU A 136 13.77 6.56 -4.72
CA LEU A 136 14.21 5.24 -5.20
C LEU A 136 15.72 5.17 -5.40
N THR A 137 16.35 6.19 -6.00
CA THR A 137 17.81 6.22 -6.17
C THR A 137 18.54 6.30 -4.84
N THR A 138 18.00 7.02 -3.86
CA THR A 138 18.59 7.11 -2.52
C THR A 138 18.55 5.76 -1.82
N LEU A 139 17.40 5.09 -1.84
CA LEU A 139 17.24 3.76 -1.26
C LEU A 139 18.13 2.72 -1.94
N ALA A 140 18.21 2.76 -3.28
CA ALA A 140 19.10 1.89 -4.04
C ALA A 140 20.56 2.09 -3.63
N TRP A 141 21.02 3.35 -3.52
CA TRP A 141 22.38 3.65 -3.09
C TRP A 141 22.67 3.19 -1.66
N GLN A 142 21.73 3.41 -0.74
CA GLN A 142 21.83 2.92 0.64
C GLN A 142 21.96 1.39 0.68
N SER A 143 21.17 0.67 -0.11
CA SER A 143 21.22 -0.79 -0.18
C SER A 143 22.55 -1.32 -0.73
N LEU A 144 23.14 -0.62 -1.73
CA LEU A 144 24.43 -0.99 -2.33
C LEU A 144 25.61 -0.73 -1.40
N ALA A 145 25.53 0.31 -0.57
CA ALA A 145 26.57 0.65 0.39
C ALA A 145 26.51 -0.20 1.67
N ALA A 146 25.37 -0.84 1.95
CA ALA A 146 25.16 -1.62 3.16
C ALA A 146 25.83 -3.01 3.07
N PRO A 147 26.38 -3.54 4.18
CA PRO A 147 26.86 -4.91 4.22
C PRO A 147 25.71 -5.90 4.05
N ILE A 148 26.01 -7.10 3.53
CA ILE A 148 25.02 -8.17 3.40
C ILE A 148 24.53 -8.58 4.79
N PRO A 149 23.21 -8.49 5.08
CA PRO A 149 22.68 -8.79 6.39
C PRO A 149 22.75 -10.29 6.66
N ARG A 150 23.10 -10.66 7.90
CA ARG A 150 23.02 -12.04 8.37
C ARG A 150 21.64 -12.27 8.97
N LEU A 151 20.81 -13.04 8.27
CA LEU A 151 19.45 -13.35 8.70
C LEU A 151 19.45 -14.57 9.61
N VAL A 152 19.62 -14.33 10.91
CA VAL A 152 19.58 -15.37 11.94
C VAL A 152 18.24 -15.33 12.64
N ALA A 153 17.72 -16.49 13.05
CA ALA A 153 16.48 -16.54 13.82
C ALA A 153 16.51 -15.58 15.03
N PRO A 154 15.40 -14.88 15.32
CA PRO A 154 15.29 -14.04 16.50
C PRO A 154 15.44 -14.90 17.77
N ARG A 155 15.89 -14.30 18.87
CA ARG A 155 16.17 -15.04 20.11
C ARG A 155 14.91 -15.74 20.65
N LYS A 156 15.05 -17.05 20.87
CA LYS A 156 14.08 -18.05 21.35
C LYS A 156 13.11 -18.55 20.26
N PRO A 157 13.64 -19.20 19.21
CA PRO A 157 12.81 -19.85 18.20
C PRO A 157 11.97 -20.96 18.83
N THR A 158 10.80 -21.20 18.25
CA THR A 158 9.83 -22.17 18.79
C THR A 158 10.02 -23.57 18.24
N THR A 159 10.52 -23.71 17.01
CA THR A 159 10.70 -24.99 16.31
C THR A 159 11.74 -24.86 15.20
N ALA A 160 12.61 -25.87 15.09
CA ALA A 160 13.59 -25.96 14.01
C ALA A 160 12.91 -26.16 12.65
N ILE A 161 13.29 -25.34 11.66
CA ILE A 161 12.76 -25.46 10.30
C ILE A 161 13.36 -26.72 9.66
N PRO A 162 12.55 -27.75 9.35
CA PRO A 162 13.06 -28.94 8.71
C PRO A 162 13.40 -28.67 7.24
N PRO A 163 14.36 -29.40 6.63
CA PRO A 163 14.67 -29.26 5.20
C PRO A 163 13.47 -29.47 4.27
N SER A 164 12.47 -30.24 4.70
CA SER A 164 11.21 -30.39 3.96
C SER A 164 10.40 -29.10 3.86
N ALA A 165 10.44 -28.23 4.87
CA ALA A 165 9.77 -26.94 4.82
C ALA A 165 10.38 -26.02 3.77
N LEU A 166 11.72 -26.01 3.63
CA LEU A 166 12.40 -25.26 2.57
C LEU A 166 12.00 -25.75 1.17
N ARG A 167 11.92 -27.08 0.98
CA ARG A 167 11.42 -27.65 -0.30
C ARG A 167 9.97 -27.27 -0.60
N ILE A 168 9.12 -27.14 0.41
CA ILE A 168 7.74 -26.65 0.23
C ILE A 168 7.78 -25.19 -0.24
N VAL A 169 8.63 -24.36 0.35
CA VAL A 169 8.82 -22.96 -0.07
C VAL A 169 9.30 -22.88 -1.52
N ASP A 170 10.27 -23.70 -1.93
CA ASP A 170 10.73 -23.79 -3.32
C ASP A 170 9.60 -24.14 -4.29
N SER A 171 8.73 -25.09 -3.88
CA SER A 171 7.55 -25.45 -4.66
C SER A 171 6.57 -24.28 -4.77
N LEU A 172 6.37 -23.51 -3.71
CA LEU A 172 5.48 -22.34 -3.73
C LEU A 172 5.99 -21.25 -4.69
N VAL A 173 7.30 -20.97 -4.67
CA VAL A 173 7.94 -20.03 -5.62
C VAL A 173 7.76 -20.51 -7.06
N SER A 174 8.06 -21.79 -7.32
CA SER A 174 7.93 -22.37 -8.65
C SER A 174 6.48 -22.35 -9.15
N SER A 175 5.52 -22.65 -8.28
CA SER A 175 4.09 -22.55 -8.59
C SER A 175 3.65 -21.11 -8.85
N ALA A 176 4.16 -20.13 -8.11
CA ALA A 176 3.87 -18.72 -8.33
C ALA A 176 4.33 -18.26 -9.72
N GLN A 177 5.56 -18.59 -10.10
CA GLN A 177 6.13 -18.26 -11.41
C GLN A 177 5.37 -18.94 -12.54
N ALA A 178 5.11 -20.25 -12.43
CA ALA A 178 4.37 -20.98 -13.45
C ALA A 178 2.92 -20.48 -13.61
N ALA A 179 2.31 -20.00 -12.53
CA ALA A 179 0.98 -19.40 -12.57
C ALA A 179 0.99 -18.01 -13.24
N ASP A 180 2.04 -17.20 -13.01
CA ASP A 180 2.26 -15.93 -13.71
C ASP A 180 2.32 -16.14 -15.23
N ASP A 181 3.14 -17.10 -15.66
CA ASP A 181 3.38 -17.38 -17.08
C ASP A 181 2.12 -17.89 -17.82
N ARG A 182 1.22 -18.59 -17.13
CA ARG A 182 0.06 -19.28 -17.76
C ARG A 182 -1.28 -18.57 -17.55
N GLU A 183 -1.52 -18.08 -16.34
CA GLU A 183 -2.82 -17.62 -15.87
C GLU A 183 -2.83 -16.10 -15.59
N GLY A 184 -1.64 -15.49 -15.48
CA GLY A 184 -1.45 -14.08 -15.17
C GLY A 184 -2.19 -13.65 -13.90
N SER A 185 -2.92 -12.53 -13.99
CA SER A 185 -3.62 -11.94 -12.84
C SER A 185 -4.69 -12.85 -12.20
N SER A 186 -5.20 -13.86 -12.91
CA SER A 186 -6.26 -14.75 -12.42
C SER A 186 -5.81 -15.63 -11.25
N ALA A 187 -4.53 -16.00 -11.21
CA ALA A 187 -3.95 -16.82 -10.14
C ALA A 187 -3.51 -16.00 -8.92
N ARG A 188 -3.51 -14.66 -9.01
CA ARG A 188 -2.95 -13.75 -7.99
C ARG A 188 -3.52 -14.00 -6.60
N GLN A 189 -4.83 -14.18 -6.48
CA GLN A 189 -5.48 -14.43 -5.19
C GLN A 189 -4.99 -15.76 -4.58
N THR A 190 -4.85 -16.80 -5.40
CA THR A 190 -4.36 -18.12 -4.96
C THR A 190 -2.91 -18.04 -4.49
N ILE A 191 -2.04 -17.39 -5.27
CA ILE A 191 -0.62 -17.24 -4.91
C ILE A 191 -0.45 -16.38 -3.65
N SER A 192 -1.31 -15.38 -3.42
CA SER A 192 -1.24 -14.54 -2.21
C SER A 192 -1.36 -15.33 -0.91
N MET A 193 -2.01 -16.50 -0.94
CA MET A 193 -2.13 -17.39 0.23
C MET A 193 -0.80 -18.04 0.65
N SER A 194 0.22 -18.02 -0.21
CA SER A 194 1.55 -18.55 0.11
C SER A 194 2.39 -17.60 0.98
N VAL A 195 2.14 -16.29 0.89
CA VAL A 195 2.92 -15.26 1.60
C VAL A 195 2.91 -15.47 3.12
N PRO A 196 1.76 -15.67 3.79
CA PRO A 196 1.73 -15.88 5.24
C PRO A 196 2.53 -17.09 5.71
N ILE A 197 2.68 -18.13 4.87
CA ILE A 197 3.47 -19.32 5.21
C ILE A 197 4.94 -18.95 5.35
N ILE A 198 5.50 -18.22 4.39
CA ILE A 198 6.92 -17.83 4.40
C ILE A 198 7.18 -16.77 5.48
N VAL A 199 6.25 -15.82 5.66
CA VAL A 199 6.30 -14.81 6.72
C VAL A 199 6.38 -15.46 8.10
N LYS A 200 5.50 -16.44 8.37
CA LYS A 200 5.48 -17.17 9.64
C LYS A 200 6.79 -17.91 9.91
N LEU A 201 7.37 -18.56 8.88
CA LEU A 201 8.67 -19.23 9.01
C LEU A 201 9.80 -18.24 9.36
N LEU A 202 9.80 -17.04 8.77
CA LEU A 202 10.79 -15.99 9.06
C LEU A 202 10.62 -15.38 10.46
N GLN A 203 9.39 -15.32 10.98
CA GLN A 203 9.08 -14.76 12.29
C GLN A 203 9.29 -15.76 13.45
N GLU A 204 8.87 -17.02 13.29
CA GLU A 204 8.74 -17.97 14.40
C GLU A 204 9.77 -19.12 14.38
N GLY A 205 10.41 -19.36 13.23
CA GLY A 205 11.26 -20.54 13.02
C GLY A 205 12.68 -20.40 13.56
N ASP A 206 13.29 -21.53 13.92
CA ASP A 206 14.75 -21.65 14.12
C ASP A 206 15.41 -21.96 12.77
N TYR A 207 16.27 -21.06 12.30
CA TYR A 207 16.95 -21.20 11.01
C TYR A 207 18.39 -20.70 11.07
N SER A 208 19.24 -21.37 10.29
CA SER A 208 20.61 -20.93 10.02
C SER A 208 20.60 -19.66 9.14
N PRO A 209 21.71 -18.91 9.07
CA PRO A 209 21.85 -17.77 8.17
C PRO A 209 21.49 -18.08 6.71
N GLU A 210 21.86 -19.27 6.23
CA GLU A 210 21.60 -19.73 4.86
C GLU A 210 20.11 -19.98 4.63
N ALA A 211 19.45 -20.64 5.59
CA ALA A 211 18.02 -20.89 5.55
C ALA A 211 17.21 -19.58 5.67
N GLY A 212 17.63 -18.64 6.51
CA GLY A 212 17.04 -17.30 6.61
C GLY A 212 17.17 -16.50 5.31
N ALA A 213 18.35 -16.49 4.70
CA ALA A 213 18.59 -15.87 3.40
C ALA A 213 17.76 -16.52 2.27
N HIS A 214 17.59 -17.85 2.31
CA HIS A 214 16.74 -18.56 1.39
C HIS A 214 15.27 -18.15 1.54
N LEU A 215 14.72 -18.18 2.76
CA LEU A 215 13.33 -17.77 3.03
C LEU A 215 13.05 -16.33 2.62
N ALA A 216 13.95 -15.39 2.95
CA ALA A 216 13.79 -13.99 2.57
C ALA A 216 13.81 -13.78 1.05
N ARG A 217 14.69 -14.51 0.34
CA ARG A 217 14.72 -14.50 -1.14
C ARG A 217 13.42 -15.06 -1.72
N SER A 218 12.94 -16.18 -1.20
CA SER A 218 11.71 -16.81 -1.66
C SER A 218 10.49 -15.92 -1.42
N LEU A 219 10.41 -15.25 -0.26
CA LEU A 219 9.38 -14.25 0.02
C LEU A 219 9.44 -13.09 -0.99
N ALA A 220 10.63 -12.53 -1.23
CA ALA A 220 10.83 -11.44 -2.17
C ALA A 220 10.39 -11.83 -3.59
N GLN A 221 10.73 -13.05 -4.04
CA GLN A 221 10.32 -13.57 -5.34
C GLN A 221 8.81 -13.70 -5.46
N VAL A 222 8.13 -14.30 -4.48
CA VAL A 222 6.66 -14.40 -4.49
C VAL A 222 6.01 -13.02 -4.49
N CYS A 223 6.50 -12.09 -3.66
CA CYS A 223 5.98 -10.72 -3.62
C CYS A 223 6.19 -9.99 -4.96
N GLN A 224 7.34 -10.19 -5.60
CA GLN A 224 7.62 -9.62 -6.92
C GLN A 224 6.66 -10.18 -7.99
N THR A 225 6.42 -11.50 -8.02
CA THR A 225 5.45 -12.11 -8.93
C THR A 225 4.05 -11.57 -8.69
N LEU A 226 3.60 -11.49 -7.43
CA LEU A 226 2.30 -10.91 -7.08
C LEU A 226 2.17 -9.44 -7.52
N ALA A 227 3.26 -8.67 -7.42
CA ALA A 227 3.31 -7.29 -7.87
C ALA A 227 3.21 -7.18 -9.40
N SER A 228 3.92 -8.04 -10.14
CA SER A 228 3.81 -8.13 -11.61
C SER A 228 2.39 -8.49 -12.05
N MET A 229 1.80 -9.55 -11.47
CA MET A 229 0.40 -9.95 -11.74
C MET A 229 -0.59 -8.82 -11.47
N HIS A 230 -0.38 -8.05 -10.40
CA HIS A 230 -1.22 -6.90 -10.08
C HIS A 230 -1.06 -5.76 -11.10
N HIS A 231 0.17 -5.51 -11.53
CA HIS A 231 0.44 -4.53 -12.58
C HIS A 231 -0.25 -4.91 -13.90
N ASP A 232 -0.21 -6.18 -14.28
CA ASP A 232 -0.86 -6.66 -15.50
C ASP A 232 -2.39 -6.60 -15.41
N GLU A 233 -2.97 -6.88 -14.24
CA GLU A 233 -4.41 -6.66 -13.98
C GLU A 233 -4.81 -5.19 -14.22
N LEU A 234 -3.95 -4.26 -13.77
CA LEU A 234 -4.12 -2.83 -13.98
C LEU A 234 -3.83 -2.38 -15.42
N ALA A 235 -3.02 -3.10 -16.20
CA ALA A 235 -2.75 -2.82 -17.60
C ALA A 235 -3.82 -3.40 -18.54
N ALA A 236 -4.25 -4.64 -18.33
CA ALA A 236 -5.19 -5.35 -19.22
C ALA A 236 -6.54 -4.65 -19.35
N GLY A 237 -7.05 -4.07 -18.27
CA GLY A 237 -8.29 -3.29 -18.35
C GLY A 237 -8.12 -1.85 -18.89
N ILE A 238 -6.95 -1.48 -19.41
CA ILE A 238 -6.75 -0.25 -20.21
C ILE A 238 -7.13 -0.50 -21.68
N SER A 239 -7.19 -1.77 -22.11
CA SER A 239 -7.48 -2.18 -23.50
C SER A 239 -8.95 -2.59 -23.74
N GLN A 240 -9.85 -2.35 -22.77
CA GLN A 240 -11.31 -2.53 -22.89
C GLN A 240 -12.02 -1.20 -22.70
#